data_AF-A0A7W1KHQ4-F1
#
_entry.id   AF-A0A7W1KHQ4-F1
#
_cell.length_a   1.000
_cell.length_b   1.000
_cell.length_c   1.000
_cell.angle_alpha   90.00
_cell.angle_beta   90.00
_cell.angle_gamma   90.00
#
_symmetry.space_group_name_H-M   'P 1'
#
loop_
_entity.id
_entity.type
_entity.pdbx_description
1 polymer ?
#
loop_
_entity_poly.entity_id
_entity_poly.type
_entity_poly.pdbx_seq_one_letter_code
_entity_poly.pdbx_strand_id
1 'polypeptide(L)'
;MSLIISSKYQVVIPKAVRKQLSIKPGQKVRVSATSDGRVILEKDDTPDIEAIINKYAGTLKGVWHNQGLSAEEWLRKERDAWDEK
;
A
#
# COMPACT_ATOMS: atom_id res chain seq x y z
N MET A 1 2.29 1.83 30.85
CA MET A 1 1.74 0.47 30.93
C MET A 1 2.86 -0.50 30.59
N SER A 2 3.18 -1.43 31.47
CA SER A 2 4.21 -2.47 31.26
C SER A 2 3.53 -3.83 31.06
N LEU A 3 4.15 -4.70 30.26
CA LEU A 3 3.67 -6.05 29.96
C LEU A 3 4.83 -7.03 30.05
N ILE A 4 4.54 -8.26 30.46
CA ILE A 4 5.52 -9.35 30.51
C ILE A 4 5.48 -10.09 29.17
N ILE A 5 6.66 -10.41 28.64
CA ILE A 5 6.82 -11.24 27.45
C ILE A 5 6.49 -12.68 27.82
N SER A 6 5.66 -13.35 27.03
CA SER A 6 5.34 -14.77 27.27
C SER A 6 6.56 -15.67 27.03
N SER A 7 6.51 -16.91 27.50
CA SER A 7 7.57 -17.92 27.26
C SER A 7 7.82 -18.22 25.77
N LYS A 8 6.87 -17.86 24.90
CA LYS A 8 6.99 -17.98 23.43
C LYS A 8 7.35 -16.65 22.76
N TYR A 9 7.88 -15.69 23.52
CA TYR A 9 8.25 -14.36 23.03
C TYR A 9 7.07 -13.55 22.45
N GLN A 10 5.84 -13.82 22.92
CA GLN A 10 4.66 -13.07 22.48
C GLN A 10 4.38 -11.91 23.44
N VAL A 11 4.00 -10.77 22.87
CA VAL A 11 3.50 -9.61 23.61
C VAL A 11 2.04 -9.37 23.25
N VAL A 12 1.19 -9.27 24.27
CA VAL A 12 -0.24 -9.02 24.07
C VAL A 12 -0.46 -7.52 23.84
N ILE A 13 -0.93 -7.13 22.65
CA ILE A 13 -1.32 -5.74 22.39
C ILE A 13 -2.59 -5.43 23.21
N PRO A 14 -2.58 -4.48 24.18
CA PRO A 14 -3.73 -4.22 25.04
C PRO A 14 -4.98 -3.75 24.29
N LYS A 15 -6.17 -3.99 24.85
CA LYS A 15 -7.46 -3.64 24.23
C LYS A 15 -7.54 -2.16 23.82
N ALA A 16 -7.03 -1.25 24.65
CA ALA A 16 -7.01 0.19 24.36
C ALA A 16 -6.22 0.49 23.08
N VAL A 17 -5.01 -0.08 22.96
CA VAL A 17 -4.14 0.08 21.79
C VAL A 17 -4.78 -0.54 20.54
N ARG A 18 -5.34 -1.75 20.64
CA ARG A 18 -6.03 -2.39 19.51
C ARG A 18 -7.19 -1.57 18.98
N LYS A 19 -7.99 -0.96 19.87
CA LYS A 19 -9.11 -0.09 19.50
C LYS A 19 -8.63 1.20 18.84
N GLN A 20 -7.63 1.84 19.41
CA GLN A 20 -7.06 3.09 18.87
C GLN A 20 -6.47 2.89 17.48
N LEU A 21 -5.82 1.75 17.23
CA LEU A 21 -5.17 1.45 15.95
C LEU A 21 -6.05 0.58 15.03
N SER A 22 -7.28 0.25 15.41
CA SER A 22 -8.19 -0.65 14.68
C SER A 22 -7.55 -1.98 14.26
N ILE A 23 -6.75 -2.58 15.14
CA ILE A 23 -6.08 -3.87 14.91
C ILE A 23 -7.10 -5.01 15.07
N LYS A 24 -7.18 -5.90 14.08
CA LYS A 24 -8.09 -7.05 14.06
C LYS A 24 -7.35 -8.37 14.33
N PRO A 25 -8.02 -9.39 14.91
CA PRO A 25 -7.46 -10.74 14.99
C PRO A 25 -7.09 -11.27 13.58
N GLY A 26 -5.94 -11.95 13.47
CA GLY A 26 -5.45 -12.49 12.20
C GLY A 26 -4.84 -11.47 11.24
N GLN A 27 -4.81 -10.18 11.59
CA GLN A 27 -4.17 -9.14 10.79
C GLN A 27 -2.64 -9.33 10.77
N LYS A 28 -2.05 -9.25 9.57
CA LYS A 28 -0.60 -9.27 9.39
C LYS A 28 0.03 -7.94 9.84
N VAL A 29 1.21 -8.03 10.43
CA VAL A 29 1.99 -6.88 10.88
C VAL A 29 3.46 -7.08 10.51
N ARG A 30 4.14 -5.98 10.22
CA ARG A 30 5.59 -5.94 10.03
C ARG A 30 6.24 -5.61 11.37
N VAL A 31 7.28 -6.34 11.72
CA VAL A 31 8.04 -6.15 12.96
C VAL A 31 9.46 -5.71 12.58
N SER A 32 9.92 -4.60 13.14
CA SER A 32 11.29 -4.13 12.97
C SER A 32 11.86 -3.60 14.28
N ALA A 33 13.19 -3.58 14.37
CA ALA A 33 13.91 -2.99 15.49
C ALA A 33 14.64 -1.73 15.00
N THR A 34 14.61 -0.70 15.84
CA THR A 34 15.36 0.54 15.65
C THR A 34 16.74 0.43 16.30
N SER A 35 17.70 1.25 15.85
CA SER A 35 19.05 1.28 16.43
C SER A 35 19.06 1.72 17.90
N ASP A 36 18.05 2.47 18.35
CA ASP A 36 17.88 2.90 19.74
C ASP A 36 17.11 1.88 20.59
N GLY A 37 16.93 0.65 20.09
CA GLY A 37 16.42 -0.48 20.88
C GLY A 37 14.89 -0.54 21.00
N ARG A 38 14.15 0.24 20.22
CA ARG A 38 12.68 0.16 20.17
C ARG A 38 12.23 -0.85 19.12
N VAL A 39 11.14 -1.56 19.44
CA VAL A 39 10.42 -2.42 18.49
C VAL A 39 9.28 -1.62 17.86
N ILE A 40 9.20 -1.63 16.53
CA ILE A 40 8.10 -1.01 15.78
C ILE A 40 7.22 -2.13 15.21
N LEU A 41 5.91 -1.94 15.37
CA LEU A 41 4.87 -2.78 14.80
C LEU A 41 4.07 -1.93 13.81
N GLU A 42 4.15 -2.26 12.54
CA GLU A 42 3.41 -1.58 11.47
C GLU A 42 2.35 -2.52 10.92
N LYS A 43 1.20 -1.96 10.50
CA LYS A 43 0.22 -2.74 9.78
C LYS A 43 0.85 -3.18 8.47
N ASP A 44 0.70 -4.46 8.13
CA ASP A 44 1.06 -4.94 6.82
C ASP A 44 -0.06 -4.58 5.85
N ASP A 45 -0.16 -3.28 5.56
CA ASP A 45 -1.08 -2.71 4.57
C ASP A 45 -0.46 -2.81 3.17
N THR A 46 0.52 -3.69 2.95
CA THR A 46 1.07 -3.99 1.62
C THR A 46 -0.12 -4.33 0.76
N PRO A 47 -0.50 -3.45 -0.17
CA PRO A 47 -1.76 -3.62 -0.83
C PRO A 47 -1.63 -4.85 -1.71
N ASP A 48 -2.69 -5.64 -1.70
CA ASP A 48 -2.86 -6.67 -2.71
C ASP A 48 -2.88 -5.95 -4.07
N ILE A 49 -1.78 -6.09 -4.82
CA ILE A 49 -1.56 -5.39 -6.08
C ILE A 49 -2.68 -5.75 -7.05
N GLU A 50 -3.12 -7.01 -7.05
CA GLU A 50 -4.26 -7.46 -7.85
C GLU A 50 -5.55 -6.78 -7.43
N ALA A 51 -5.79 -6.63 -6.13
CA ALA A 51 -6.97 -5.92 -5.64
C ALA A 51 -6.96 -4.42 -6.01
N ILE A 52 -5.79 -3.77 -5.97
CA ILE A 52 -5.65 -2.37 -6.44
C ILE A 52 -5.92 -2.29 -7.94
N ILE A 53 -5.26 -3.13 -8.75
CA ILE A 53 -5.42 -3.13 -10.20
C ILE A 53 -6.90 -3.33 -10.55
N ASN A 54 -7.55 -4.36 -10.00
CA ASN A 54 -8.97 -4.61 -10.25
C ASN A 54 -9.89 -3.48 -9.81
N LYS A 55 -9.56 -2.77 -8.72
CA LYS A 55 -10.37 -1.64 -8.23
C LYS A 55 -10.28 -0.41 -9.14
N TYR A 56 -9.11 -0.13 -9.69
CA TYR A 56 -8.85 1.13 -10.41
C TYR A 56 -8.70 0.96 -11.93
N ALA A 57 -8.55 -0.25 -12.44
CA ALA A 57 -8.48 -0.51 -13.88
C ALA A 57 -9.71 0.06 -14.59
N GLY A 58 -9.47 0.89 -15.62
CA GLY A 58 -10.53 1.51 -16.41
C GLY A 58 -11.21 2.72 -15.78
N THR A 59 -10.92 3.09 -14.52
CA THR A 59 -11.54 4.28 -13.87
C THR A 59 -11.19 5.60 -14.56
N LEU A 60 -10.07 5.64 -15.28
CA LEU A 60 -9.63 6.80 -16.06
C LEU A 60 -9.91 6.66 -17.57
N LYS A 61 -10.72 5.67 -17.97
CA LYS A 61 -11.07 5.47 -19.38
C LYS A 61 -11.83 6.71 -19.87
N GLY A 62 -11.28 7.36 -20.88
CA GLY A 62 -11.85 8.56 -21.50
C GLY A 62 -11.49 9.89 -20.85
N VAL A 63 -10.71 9.91 -19.76
CA VAL A 63 -10.05 11.14 -19.27
C VAL A 63 -9.02 11.62 -20.29
N TRP A 64 -8.34 10.67 -20.92
CA TRP A 64 -7.39 10.93 -22.00
C TRP A 64 -8.08 10.94 -23.35
N HIS A 65 -8.81 12.03 -23.62
CA HIS A 65 -9.16 12.46 -24.97
C HIS A 65 -8.52 13.84 -25.19
N ASN A 66 -7.21 13.86 -25.43
CA ASN A 66 -6.58 15.11 -25.84
C ASN A 66 -6.97 15.38 -27.29
N GLN A 67 -7.70 16.47 -27.54
CA GLN A 67 -8.08 16.92 -28.89
C GLN A 67 -8.91 15.91 -29.72
N GLY A 68 -9.65 15.00 -29.06
CA GLY A 68 -10.47 13.99 -29.75
C GLY A 68 -9.70 12.79 -30.30
N LEU A 69 -8.41 12.69 -30.02
CA LEU A 69 -7.61 11.49 -30.31
C LEU A 69 -7.79 10.46 -29.19
N SER A 70 -7.79 9.18 -29.56
CA SER A 70 -7.64 8.08 -28.60
C SER A 70 -6.27 8.16 -27.90
N ALA A 71 -6.16 7.55 -26.72
CA ALA A 71 -4.90 7.52 -25.97
C ALA A 71 -3.78 6.85 -26.79
N GLU A 72 -4.12 5.83 -27.56
CA GLU A 72 -3.21 5.08 -28.44
C GLU A 72 -2.69 5.95 -29.58
N GLU A 73 -3.55 6.74 -30.22
CA GLU A 73 -3.17 7.66 -31.30
C GLU A 73 -2.27 8.79 -30.79
N TRP A 74 -2.59 9.34 -29.61
CA TRP A 74 -1.77 10.37 -28.97
C TRP A 74 -0.37 9.83 -28.62
N LEU A 75 -0.30 8.65 -27.99
CA LEU A 75 0.98 8.00 -27.63
C LEU A 75 1.84 7.69 -28.85
N ARG A 76 1.23 7.28 -29.97
CA ARG A 76 1.95 7.02 -31.22
C ARG A 76 2.55 8.31 -31.77
N LYS A 77 1.76 9.38 -31.87
CA LYS A 77 2.24 10.69 -32.32
C LYS A 77 3.40 11.22 -31.48
N GLU A 78 3.31 11.09 -30.15
CA GLU A 78 4.35 11.56 -29.25
C GLU A 78 5.65 10.74 -29.40
N ARG A 79 5.54 9.42 -29.58
CA ARG A 79 6.69 8.54 -29.86
C ARG A 79 7.38 8.88 -31.17
N ASP A 80 6.60 9.03 -32.24
CA ASP A 80 7.14 9.34 -33.57
C ASP A 80 7.89 10.70 -33.54
N ALA A 81 7.38 11.69 -32.80
CA ALA A 81 8.03 13.00 -32.63
C ALA A 81 9.34 12.95 -31.82
N TRP A 82 9.58 11.90 -31.04
CA TRP A 82 10.84 11.72 -30.30
C TRP A 82 11.93 11.08 -31.17
N ASP A 83 11.55 10.24 -32.13
CA ASP A 83 12.47 9.59 -33.08
C ASP A 83 12.91 10.54 -34.22
N GLU A 84 12.22 11.66 -34.42
CA GLU A 84 12.58 12.70 -35.40
C GLU A 84 13.63 13.73 -34.89
N LYS A 85 14.21 13.53 -33.69
CA LYS A 85 15.29 14.35 -33.11
C LYS A 85 16.62 13.60 -33.03
#